data_AF-A0A661TV00-F1
#
_entry.id   AF-A0A661TV00-F1
#
_cell.length_a   1.000
_cell.length_b   1.000
_cell.length_c   1.000
_cell.angle_alpha   90.00
_cell.angle_beta   90.00
_cell.angle_gamma   90.00
#
_symmetry.space_group_name_H-M   'P 1'
#
loop_
_entity.id
_entity.type
_entity.pdbx_description
1 polymer ?
#
loop_
_entity_poly.entity_id
_entity_poly.type
_entity_poly.pdbx_seq_one_letter_code
_entity_poly.pdbx_strand_id
1 'polypeptide(L)'
;MDNINVTLKLYGGLDKYINDYNYEKGTTLRLDSNETIIDILKKLGIPKHRITLVMVGDKIIGLDYVVKNDDLIKIFSHIGGG
;
A
#
# COMPACT_ATOMS: atom_id res chain seq x y z
N MET A 1 -2.15 -21.52 6.35
CA MET A 1 -2.15 -20.04 6.39
C MET A 1 -2.88 -19.60 5.15
N ASP A 2 -4.02 -18.93 5.33
CA ASP A 2 -4.80 -18.45 4.20
C ASP A 2 -4.06 -17.27 3.58
N ASN A 3 -3.89 -17.32 2.26
CA ASN A 3 -3.29 -16.24 1.52
C ASN A 3 -4.40 -15.30 1.08
N ILE A 4 -4.17 -14.01 1.24
CA ILE A 4 -5.08 -12.97 0.76
C ILE A 4 -4.43 -12.21 -0.41
N ASN A 5 -5.25 -11.74 -1.32
CA ASN A 5 -4.83 -10.86 -2.41
C ASN A 5 -5.27 -9.44 -2.08
N VAL A 6 -4.36 -8.48 -2.20
CA VAL A 6 -4.66 -7.05 -2.03
C VAL A 6 -4.14 -6.28 -3.23
N THR A 7 -4.84 -5.23 -3.63
CA THR A 7 -4.39 -4.34 -4.69
C THR A 7 -3.87 -3.03 -4.08
N LEU A 8 -2.63 -2.69 -4.37
CA LEU A 8 -2.03 -1.42 -3.98
C LEU A 8 -1.98 -0.44 -5.14
N LYS A 9 -2.46 0.77 -4.89
CA LYS A 9 -2.24 1.95 -5.71
C LYS A 9 -1.36 2.95 -4.99
N LEU A 10 -0.19 3.20 -5.58
CA LEU A 10 0.85 4.07 -5.06
C LEU A 10 0.80 5.44 -5.76
N TYR A 11 0.89 6.51 -4.98
CA TYR A 11 0.82 7.89 -5.46
C TYR A 11 1.96 8.74 -4.90
N GLY A 12 2.30 9.82 -5.59
CA GLY A 12 3.33 10.76 -5.15
C GLY A 12 4.76 10.22 -5.27
N GLY A 13 5.05 9.44 -6.31
CA GLY A 13 6.39 8.91 -6.57
C GLY A 13 6.77 7.69 -5.74
N LEU A 14 5.79 7.00 -5.15
CA LEU A 14 5.98 5.73 -4.45
C LEU A 14 6.07 4.52 -5.40
N ASP A 15 5.59 4.67 -6.63
CA ASP A 15 5.69 3.69 -7.71
C ASP A 15 7.14 3.25 -7.98
N LYS A 16 8.13 4.14 -7.80
CA LYS A 16 9.56 3.85 -7.95
C LYS A 16 10.10 2.71 -7.07
N TYR A 17 9.37 2.33 -6.02
CA TYR A 17 9.76 1.22 -5.15
C TYR A 17 9.35 -0.15 -5.72
N ILE A 18 8.63 -0.18 -6.84
CA ILE A 18 8.13 -1.39 -7.48
C ILE A 18 8.57 -1.41 -8.94
N ASN A 19 9.31 -2.46 -9.32
CA ASN A 19 9.67 -2.69 -10.72
C ASN A 19 8.42 -3.02 -11.54
N ASP A 20 8.34 -2.47 -12.76
CA ASP A 20 7.23 -2.70 -13.71
C ASP A 20 5.84 -2.37 -13.15
N TYR A 21 5.77 -1.34 -12.29
CA TYR A 21 4.52 -0.90 -11.69
C TYR A 21 3.48 -0.46 -12.74
N ASN A 22 2.27 -1.02 -12.67
CA ASN A 22 1.17 -0.65 -13.55
C ASN A 22 0.38 0.54 -12.97
N TYR A 23 0.47 1.70 -13.62
CA TYR A 23 -0.18 2.94 -13.14
C TYR A 23 -1.72 2.89 -13.17
N GLU A 24 -2.33 2.13 -14.08
CA GLU A 24 -3.79 2.03 -14.20
C GLU A 24 -4.39 1.09 -13.15
N LYS A 25 -3.77 -0.08 -12.99
CA LYS A 25 -4.27 -1.19 -12.16
C LYS A 25 -3.66 -1.23 -10.76
N GLY A 26 -2.47 -0.66 -10.59
CA GLY A 26 -1.66 -0.83 -9.39
C GLY A 26 -0.88 -2.15 -9.42
N THR A 27 -0.47 -2.60 -8.24
CA THR A 27 0.14 -3.93 -8.06
C THR A 27 -0.74 -4.80 -7.19
N THR A 28 -0.86 -6.09 -7.51
CA THR A 28 -1.55 -7.06 -6.64
C THR A 28 -0.50 -7.85 -5.87
N LEU A 29 -0.61 -7.83 -4.55
CA LEU A 29 0.25 -8.59 -3.65
C LEU A 29 -0.52 -9.76 -3.06
N ARG A 30 0.16 -10.89 -2.95
CA ARG A 30 -0.30 -12.06 -2.20
C ARG A 30 0.39 -12.05 -0.83
N LEU A 31 -0.42 -11.99 0.23
CA LEU A 31 0.02 -11.77 1.61
C LEU A 31 -0.57 -12.81 2.55
N ASP A 32 -0.01 -12.93 3.75
CA ASP A 32 -0.61 -13.71 4.82
C ASP A 32 -1.82 -12.98 5.44
N SER A 33 -2.82 -13.73 5.91
CA SER A 33 -4.12 -13.21 6.37
C SER A 33 -4.11 -12.32 7.63
N ASN A 34 -2.95 -11.91 8.13
CA ASN A 34 -2.81 -11.06 9.33
C ASN A 34 -1.81 -9.90 9.14
N GLU A 35 -1.40 -9.63 7.90
CA GLU A 35 -0.46 -8.54 7.65
C GLU A 35 -1.12 -7.17 7.80
N THR A 36 -0.34 -6.22 8.31
CA THR A 36 -0.77 -4.83 8.39
C THR A 36 -0.19 -4.01 7.24
N ILE A 37 -0.71 -2.81 7.02
CA ILE A 37 -0.13 -1.85 6.06
C ILE A 37 1.35 -1.61 6.34
N ILE A 38 1.76 -1.50 7.61
CA ILE A 38 3.17 -1.28 7.95
C ILE A 38 4.06 -2.47 7.56
N ASP A 39 3.54 -3.70 7.59
CA ASP A 39 4.27 -4.89 7.17
C ASP A 39 4.44 -4.94 5.65
N ILE A 40 3.37 -4.58 4.92
CA ILE A 40 3.42 -4.44 3.45
C ILE A 40 4.46 -3.40 3.03
N LEU A 41 4.45 -2.22 3.66
CA LEU A 41 5.42 -1.16 3.37
C LEU A 41 6.86 -1.62 3.61
N LYS A 42 7.13 -2.35 4.71
CA LYS A 42 8.46 -2.93 4.98
C LYS A 42 8.87 -3.91 3.89
N LYS A 43 7.97 -4.81 3.47
CA LYS A 43 8.24 -5.80 2.40
C LYS A 43 8.58 -5.13 1.07
N LEU A 44 7.91 -4.02 0.75
CA LEU A 44 8.15 -3.23 -0.45
C LEU A 44 9.34 -2.27 -0.32
N GLY A 45 9.97 -2.17 0.85
CA GLY A 45 11.06 -1.21 1.09
C GLY A 45 10.59 0.26 1.07
N ILE A 46 9.29 0.51 1.22
CA ILE A 46 8.73 1.86 1.24
C ILE A 46 8.87 2.45 2.65
N PRO A 47 9.56 3.59 2.84
CA PRO A 47 9.76 4.16 4.17
C PRO A 47 8.47 4.76 4.74
N LYS A 48 8.03 4.32 5.92
CA LYS A 48 6.80 4.81 6.56
C LYS A 48 6.73 6.33 6.74
N HIS A 49 7.86 6.99 6.97
CA HIS A 49 7.92 8.45 7.17
C HIS A 49 7.61 9.24 5.89
N ARG A 50 7.61 8.57 4.72
CA ARG A 50 7.16 9.16 3.46
C ARG A 50 5.65 9.09 3.29
N ILE A 51 4.92 8.31 4.10
CA ILE A 51 3.48 8.11 3.92
C ILE A 51 2.71 9.19 4.67
N THR A 52 1.80 9.87 3.98
CA THR A 52 0.90 10.87 4.58
C THR A 52 -0.50 10.36 4.79
N LEU A 53 -0.99 9.54 3.85
CA LEU A 53 -2.36 9.07 3.82
C LEU A 53 -2.41 7.66 3.28
N VAL A 54 -3.22 6.83 3.93
CA VAL A 54 -3.60 5.52 3.43
C VAL A 54 -5.12 5.41 3.44
N MET A 55 -5.66 4.86 2.35
CA MET A 55 -7.09 4.61 2.22
C MET A 55 -7.36 3.16 1.82
N VAL A 56 -8.42 2.58 2.35
CA VAL A 56 -9.00 1.32 1.87
C VAL A 56 -10.39 1.64 1.33
N GLY A 57 -10.56 1.51 0.02
CA GLY A 57 -11.72 2.07 -0.69
C GLY A 57 -11.79 3.59 -0.54
N ASP A 58 -12.79 4.06 0.21
CA ASP A 58 -13.08 5.48 0.49
C ASP A 58 -12.80 5.88 1.95
N LYS A 59 -12.29 4.96 2.77
CA LYS A 59 -12.01 5.20 4.20
C LYS A 59 -10.54 5.45 4.43
N ILE A 60 -10.23 6.49 5.20
CA ILE A 60 -8.89 6.73 5.73
C ILE A 60 -8.61 5.72 6.84
N ILE A 61 -7.47 5.04 6.76
CA ILE A 61 -7.07 4.02 7.74
C ILE A 61 -5.65 4.27 8.25
N GLY A 62 -5.35 3.70 9.43
CA GLY A 62 -4.04 3.75 10.05
C GLY A 62 -3.07 2.70 9.49
N LEU A 63 -1.78 2.89 9.73
CA LEU A 63 -0.73 1.94 9.28
C LEU A 63 -0.80 0.58 10.01
N ASP A 64 -1.51 0.52 11.12
CA ASP A 64 -1.78 -0.67 11.94
C ASP A 64 -2.99 -1.49 11.47
N TYR A 65 -3.73 -1.00 10.46
CA TYR A 65 -4.85 -1.74 9.88
C TYR A 65 -4.40 -3.09 9.30
N VAL A 66 -5.07 -4.16 9.73
CA VAL A 66 -4.91 -5.52 9.20
C VAL A 66 -5.66 -5.64 7.88
N VAL A 67 -4.94 -5.95 6.82
CA VAL A 67 -5.50 -6.03 5.46
C VAL A 67 -6.38 -7.26 5.27
N LYS A 68 -7.38 -7.13 4.40
CA LYS A 68 -8.34 -8.18 4.08
C LYS A 68 -8.25 -8.57 2.62
N ASN A 69 -8.73 -9.77 2.31
CA ASN A 69 -8.80 -10.22 0.91
C ASN A 69 -9.62 -9.24 0.06
N ASP A 70 -9.12 -8.96 -1.12
CA ASP A 70 -9.66 -8.04 -2.12
C ASP A 70 -9.66 -6.56 -1.71
N ASP A 71 -8.92 -6.18 -0.65
CA ASP A 71 -8.75 -4.77 -0.29
C ASP A 71 -8.05 -3.99 -1.41
N LEU A 72 -8.65 -2.85 -1.79
CA LEU A 72 -8.03 -1.83 -2.63
C LEU A 72 -7.42 -0.74 -1.74
N ILE A 73 -6.11 -0.78 -1.61
CA ILE A 73 -5.32 0.10 -0.75
C ILE A 73 -4.71 1.21 -1.61
N LYS A 74 -4.99 2.48 -1.27
CA LYS A 74 -4.35 3.65 -1.89
C LYS A 74 -3.37 4.26 -0.89
N ILE A 75 -2.13 4.45 -1.30
CA ILE A 75 -1.05 4.99 -0.46
C ILE A 75 -0.50 6.25 -1.09
N PHE A 76 -0.49 7.34 -0.33
CA PHE A 76 -0.03 8.64 -0.79
C PHE A 76 1.25 9.04 -0.05
N SER A 77 2.25 9.49 -0.80
CA SER A 77 3.45 10.10 -0.23
C SER A 77 3.19 11.51 0.30
N HIS A 78 3.99 11.92 1.26
CA HIS A 78 4.29 13.32 1.49
C HIS A 78 4.93 13.89 0.21
N ILE A 79 4.27 14.86 -0.41
CA ILE A 79 4.84 15.65 -1.50
C ILE A 79 5.21 16.98 -0.85
N GLY A 80 6.50 17.17 -0.57
CA GLY A 80 7.02 18.48 -0.19
C GLY A 80 6.91 19.39 -1.41
N GLY A 81 6.01 20.38 -1.34
CA GLY A 81 6.02 21.49 -2.30
C GLY A 81 7.29 22.30 -2.10
N GLY A 82 7.92 22.69 -3.21
CA GLY A 82 9.01 23.67 -3.20
C GLY A 82 8.56 25.04 -2.71
#